data_AF-A0A1Y6LZM7-F1
#
_entry.id   AF-A0A1Y6LZM7-F1
#
_cell.length_a   1.000
_cell.length_b   1.000
_cell.length_c   1.000
_cell.angle_alpha   90.00
_cell.angle_beta   90.00
_cell.angle_gamma   90.00
#
_symmetry.space_group_name_H-M   'P 1'
#
loop_
_entity.id
_entity.type
_entity.pdbx_description
1 polymer ?
#
loop_
_entity_poly.entity_id
_entity_poly.type
_entity_poly.pdbx_seq_one_letter_code
_entity_poly.pdbx_strand_id
1 'polypeptide(L)'
;MFSALIYMLTSTPTAPYPSVAVIIGRPGRFHGVHIVPETGDVETFGYFCVPTTDTTFCRGRMRERSRVEIAAIKLHKVDGEGARKFLEKVKHRAEQLLTKQQTSEQHFLATYEQVLRTAVAEGIEARSDREPSMDASPVYPIFVVQIDRGKGGALYKLNLTSRVDY
;
A
#
# COMPACT_ATOMS: atom_id res chain seq x y z
N MET A 1 44.13 -11.77 8.07
CA MET A 1 42.76 -12.32 7.96
C MET A 1 41.89 -11.88 9.15
N PHE A 2 41.73 -10.57 9.38
CA PHE A 2 40.97 -10.02 10.52
C PHE A 2 40.00 -8.89 10.13
N SER A 3 39.56 -8.82 8.86
CA SER A 3 38.59 -7.79 8.43
C SER A 3 37.12 -8.22 8.51
N ALA A 4 36.84 -9.53 8.66
CA ALA A 4 35.47 -10.04 8.69
C ALA A 4 34.79 -9.88 10.07
N LEU A 5 35.57 -9.70 11.16
CA LEU A 5 35.01 -9.65 12.51
C LEU A 5 34.48 -8.26 12.93
N ILE A 6 35.00 -7.19 12.34
CA ILE A 6 34.63 -5.81 12.72
C ILE A 6 33.26 -5.42 12.17
N TYR A 7 32.85 -5.94 11.01
CA TYR A 7 31.52 -5.69 10.44
C TYR A 7 30.37 -6.41 11.18
N MET A 8 30.67 -7.47 11.94
CA MET A 8 29.68 -8.16 12.77
C MET A 8 29.39 -7.43 14.08
N LEU A 9 30.34 -6.64 14.60
CA LEU A 9 30.25 -6.01 15.94
C LEU A 9 29.66 -4.60 15.93
N THR A 10 29.34 -4.03 14.76
CA THR A 10 28.74 -2.68 14.63
C THR A 10 27.33 -2.68 14.03
N SER A 11 26.80 -3.85 13.66
CA SER A 11 25.42 -3.98 13.18
C SER A 11 24.46 -3.95 14.37
N THR A 12 24.23 -2.77 14.94
CA THR A 12 22.99 -2.56 15.69
C THR A 12 21.84 -2.92 14.75
N PRO A 13 20.93 -3.85 15.11
CA PRO A 13 19.74 -4.07 14.31
C PRO A 13 18.99 -2.74 14.29
N THR A 14 19.09 -2.02 13.17
CA THR A 14 18.33 -0.80 12.97
C THR A 14 16.87 -1.19 13.13
N ALA A 15 16.19 -0.60 14.11
CA ALA A 15 14.78 -0.86 14.31
C ALA A 15 14.06 -0.64 12.97
N PRO A 16 13.21 -1.58 12.54
CA PRO A 16 12.51 -1.43 11.27
C PRO A 16 11.67 -0.14 11.31
N TYR A 17 11.51 0.50 10.16
CA TYR A 17 10.64 1.65 10.00
C TYR A 17 9.23 1.12 9.71
N PRO A 18 8.35 1.04 10.72
CA PRO A 18 7.04 0.42 10.54
C PRO A 18 6.20 1.28 9.60
N SER A 19 5.32 0.64 8.85
CA SER A 19 4.33 1.31 8.01
C SER A 19 3.08 0.47 7.78
N VAL A 20 2.06 1.12 7.22
CA VAL A 20 0.78 0.52 6.82
C VAL A 20 0.41 0.97 5.41
N ALA A 21 -0.10 0.03 4.62
CA ALA A 21 -0.61 0.29 3.28
C ALA A 21 -1.93 -0.45 3.04
N VAL A 22 -2.75 0.10 2.16
CA VAL A 22 -3.85 -0.62 1.54
C VAL A 22 -3.40 -1.11 0.18
N ILE A 23 -3.68 -2.37 -0.14
CA ILE A 23 -3.47 -2.93 -1.47
C ILE A 23 -4.78 -3.46 -2.04
N ILE A 24 -4.95 -3.33 -3.35
CA ILE A 24 -6.03 -3.95 -4.11
C ILE A 24 -5.43 -4.85 -5.20
N GLY A 25 -5.97 -6.06 -5.32
CA GLY A 25 -5.50 -7.05 -6.29
C GLY A 25 -4.89 -8.27 -5.63
N ARG A 26 -4.20 -9.08 -6.43
CA ARG A 26 -3.69 -10.39 -6.04
C ARG A 26 -2.15 -10.36 -5.97
N PRO A 27 -1.50 -11.32 -5.28
CA PRO A 27 -0.06 -11.49 -5.38
C PRO A 27 0.42 -11.47 -6.83
N GLY A 28 1.51 -10.76 -7.11
CA GLY A 28 2.05 -10.53 -8.47
C GLY A 28 1.41 -9.39 -9.27
N ARG A 29 0.17 -8.98 -8.96
CA ARG A 29 -0.49 -7.82 -9.60
C ARG A 29 -1.40 -7.08 -8.64
N PHE A 30 -0.88 -6.02 -8.07
CA PHE A 30 -1.61 -5.16 -7.14
C PHE A 30 -1.28 -3.69 -7.35
N HIS A 31 -2.20 -2.85 -6.90
CA HIS A 31 -1.98 -1.43 -6.68
C HIS A 31 -2.15 -1.15 -5.19
N GLY A 32 -1.57 -0.08 -4.67
CA GLY A 32 -1.73 0.27 -3.27
C GLY A 32 -1.66 1.76 -2.98
N VAL A 33 -2.14 2.12 -1.80
CA VAL A 33 -2.04 3.44 -1.19
C VAL A 33 -1.29 3.29 0.12
N HIS A 34 -0.34 4.18 0.36
CA HIS A 34 0.50 4.19 1.56
C HIS A 34 0.56 5.61 2.11
N ILE A 35 0.47 5.74 3.44
CA ILE A 35 0.74 7.00 4.12
C ILE A 35 2.17 6.92 4.62
N VAL A 36 3.05 7.79 4.13
CA VAL A 36 4.45 7.85 4.52
C VAL A 36 4.53 8.30 5.97
N PRO A 37 4.97 7.43 6.90
CA PRO A 37 4.82 7.77 8.31
C PRO A 37 5.59 8.99 8.77
N GLU A 38 6.74 9.24 8.11
CA GLU A 38 7.64 10.34 8.44
C GLU A 38 7.14 11.72 7.97
N THR A 39 6.30 11.77 6.92
CA THR A 39 5.86 13.04 6.32
C THR A 39 4.35 13.23 6.34
N GLY A 40 3.58 12.16 6.53
CA GLY A 40 2.13 12.16 6.38
C GLY A 40 1.67 12.16 4.91
N ASP A 41 2.61 12.13 3.95
CA ASP A 41 2.26 12.14 2.53
C ASP A 41 1.53 10.87 2.13
N VAL A 42 0.48 11.00 1.33
CA VAL A 42 -0.26 9.86 0.78
C VAL A 42 0.25 9.58 -0.62
N GLU A 43 0.80 8.38 -0.83
CA GLU A 43 1.30 7.93 -2.12
C GLU A 43 0.53 6.75 -2.68
N THR A 44 0.49 6.65 -4.00
CA THR A 44 0.00 5.48 -4.72
C THR A 44 1.16 4.71 -5.31
N PHE A 45 1.11 3.39 -5.25
CA PHE A 45 2.10 2.52 -5.87
C PHE A 45 1.43 1.36 -6.60
N GLY A 46 2.20 0.68 -7.44
CA GLY A 46 1.75 -0.52 -8.13
C GLY A 46 2.92 -1.41 -8.44
N TYR A 47 2.67 -2.71 -8.44
CA TYR A 47 3.67 -3.69 -8.80
C TYR A 47 3.06 -4.70 -9.75
N PHE A 48 3.84 -4.99 -10.79
CA PHE A 48 3.53 -6.01 -11.77
C PHE A 48 4.78 -6.88 -11.89
N CYS A 49 4.71 -8.10 -11.37
CA CYS A 49 5.77 -9.09 -11.56
C CYS A 49 5.18 -10.49 -11.69
N VAL A 50 5.91 -11.35 -12.39
CA VAL A 50 5.60 -12.77 -12.54
C VAL A 50 5.42 -13.38 -11.14
N PRO A 51 4.36 -14.19 -10.89
CA PRO A 51 4.02 -14.65 -9.56
C PRO A 51 5.09 -15.61 -9.05
N THR A 52 6.04 -15.12 -8.26
CA THR A 52 7.07 -15.96 -7.65
C THR A 52 6.86 -16.18 -6.15
N THR A 53 5.94 -15.45 -5.50
CA THR A 53 5.78 -15.44 -4.05
C THR A 53 4.36 -15.07 -3.60
N ASP A 54 3.92 -15.65 -2.47
CA ASP A 54 2.60 -15.40 -1.86
C ASP A 54 2.47 -14.00 -1.22
N THR A 55 3.59 -13.33 -0.94
CA THR A 55 3.60 -12.00 -0.31
C THR A 55 4.03 -10.92 -1.29
N THR A 56 3.54 -9.71 -1.02
CA THR A 56 3.73 -8.55 -1.89
C THR A 56 5.07 -7.85 -1.58
N PHE A 57 5.48 -7.87 -0.31
CA PHE A 57 6.66 -7.15 0.19
C PHE A 57 7.77 -8.10 0.64
N CYS A 58 8.19 -9.02 -0.22
CA CYS A 58 9.31 -9.95 0.03
C CYS A 58 10.55 -9.68 -0.82
N ARG A 59 10.52 -8.66 -1.69
CA ARG A 59 11.69 -8.20 -2.46
C ARG A 59 12.13 -6.82 -1.98
N GLY A 60 13.44 -6.64 -1.77
CA GLY A 60 14.04 -5.42 -1.23
C GLY A 60 14.24 -5.47 0.29
N ARG A 61 14.55 -4.32 0.90
CA ARG A 61 14.67 -4.20 2.37
C ARG A 61 13.30 -3.98 3.05
N MET A 62 12.23 -4.56 2.50
CA MET A 62 10.87 -4.46 3.04
C MET A 62 10.39 -5.85 3.40
N ARG A 63 9.66 -5.96 4.52
CA ARG A 63 9.10 -7.21 5.01
C ARG A 63 7.63 -7.00 5.36
N GLU A 64 6.77 -7.84 4.80
CA GLU A 64 5.37 -7.93 5.21
C GLU A 64 5.26 -8.56 6.61
N ARG A 65 4.62 -7.88 7.56
CA ARG A 65 4.35 -8.38 8.93
C ARG A 65 3.00 -9.08 9.02
N SER A 66 1.98 -8.45 8.47
CA SER A 66 0.61 -8.96 8.49
C SER A 66 -0.17 -8.46 7.29
N ARG A 67 -1.19 -9.23 6.91
CA ARG A 67 -2.14 -8.91 5.85
C ARG A 67 -3.53 -9.29 6.32
N VAL A 68 -4.45 -8.35 6.24
CA VAL A 68 -5.85 -8.54 6.62
C VAL A 68 -6.73 -8.11 5.45
N GLU A 69 -7.54 -9.03 4.94
CA GLU A 69 -8.58 -8.69 3.96
C GLU A 69 -9.66 -7.87 4.66
N ILE A 70 -9.93 -6.67 4.15
CA ILE A 70 -10.93 -5.76 4.73
C ILE A 70 -12.19 -5.65 3.88
N ALA A 71 -12.10 -5.98 2.59
CA ALA A 71 -13.21 -5.97 1.66
C ALA A 71 -12.85 -6.67 0.35
N ALA A 72 -13.86 -6.96 -0.46
CA ALA A 72 -13.70 -7.36 -1.86
C ALA A 72 -14.67 -6.55 -2.73
N ILE A 73 -14.17 -5.99 -3.84
CA ILE A 73 -14.97 -5.12 -4.70
C ILE A 73 -14.99 -5.58 -6.15
N LYS A 74 -16.12 -5.40 -6.82
CA LYS A 74 -16.23 -5.57 -8.27
C LYS A 74 -15.86 -4.27 -8.96
N LEU A 75 -14.88 -4.33 -9.86
CA LEU A 75 -14.41 -3.18 -10.65
C LEU A 75 -14.58 -3.43 -12.15
N HIS A 76 -15.08 -2.43 -12.85
CA HIS A 76 -15.35 -2.46 -14.28
C HIS A 76 -14.22 -1.76 -15.03
N LYS A 77 -13.51 -2.49 -15.91
CA LYS A 77 -12.46 -1.90 -16.74
C LYS A 77 -13.02 -1.05 -17.88
N VAL A 78 -14.20 -1.38 -18.39
CA VAL A 78 -14.82 -0.74 -19.56
C VAL A 78 -15.23 0.70 -19.25
N ASP A 79 -15.72 0.96 -18.04
CA ASP A 79 -16.11 2.31 -17.58
C ASP A 79 -14.91 3.18 -17.14
N GLY A 80 -13.69 2.72 -17.42
CA GLY A 80 -12.45 3.36 -16.95
C GLY A 80 -12.27 3.31 -15.43
N GLU A 81 -13.07 2.54 -14.69
CA GLU A 81 -13.03 2.39 -13.23
C GLU A 81 -12.21 1.18 -12.78
N GLY A 82 -10.98 1.08 -13.28
CA GLY A 82 -10.02 0.08 -12.83
C GLY A 82 -9.51 0.32 -11.41
N ALA A 83 -8.82 -0.69 -10.86
CA ALA A 83 -8.22 -0.68 -9.51
C ALA A 83 -7.42 0.57 -9.17
N ARG A 84 -6.67 1.11 -10.15
CA ARG A 84 -5.92 2.35 -9.98
C ARG A 84 -6.84 3.55 -9.71
N LYS A 85 -7.90 3.74 -10.51
CA LYS A 85 -8.83 4.88 -10.36
C LYS A 85 -9.61 4.79 -9.04
N PHE A 86 -9.97 3.58 -8.62
CA PHE A 86 -10.53 3.37 -7.28
C PHE A 86 -9.55 3.83 -6.19
N LEU A 87 -8.29 3.43 -6.27
CA LEU A 87 -7.28 3.86 -5.29
C LEU A 87 -6.96 5.35 -5.33
N GLU A 88 -7.03 6.03 -6.48
CA GLU A 88 -6.88 7.48 -6.52
C GLU A 88 -7.97 8.18 -5.69
N LYS A 89 -9.22 7.67 -5.72
CA LYS A 89 -10.30 8.17 -4.86
C LYS A 89 -10.01 7.90 -3.38
N VAL A 90 -9.53 6.70 -3.05
CA VAL A 90 -9.11 6.34 -1.68
C VAL A 90 -7.97 7.24 -1.20
N LYS A 91 -6.97 7.48 -2.06
CA LYS A 91 -5.83 8.37 -1.80
C LYS A 91 -6.31 9.78 -1.48
N HIS A 92 -7.14 10.36 -2.35
CA HIS A 92 -7.67 11.70 -2.13
C HIS A 92 -8.49 11.78 -0.85
N ARG A 93 -9.27 10.74 -0.54
CA ARG A 93 -10.03 10.72 0.70
C ARG A 93 -9.15 10.60 1.94
N ALA A 94 -8.09 9.80 1.89
CA ALA A 94 -7.11 9.72 2.98
C ALA A 94 -6.42 11.08 3.21
N GLU A 95 -6.03 11.81 2.15
CA GLU A 95 -5.48 13.17 2.26
C GLU A 95 -6.45 14.13 2.98
N GLN A 96 -7.75 14.05 2.67
CA GLN A 96 -8.78 14.86 3.34
C GLN A 96 -8.95 14.49 4.81
N LEU A 97 -8.93 13.20 5.15
CA LEU A 97 -9.07 12.71 6.52
C LEU A 97 -7.85 13.11 7.38
N LEU A 98 -6.64 13.04 6.83
CA LEU A 98 -5.42 13.48 7.51
C LEU A 98 -5.44 14.98 7.81
N THR A 99 -5.91 15.79 6.86
CA THR A 99 -6.04 17.25 7.05
C THR A 99 -6.97 17.60 8.23
N LYS A 100 -7.94 16.75 8.53
CA LYS A 100 -8.91 16.95 9.63
C LYS A 100 -8.42 16.42 10.98
N GLN A 101 -7.37 15.61 11.02
CA GLN A 101 -6.86 15.01 12.25
C GLN A 101 -5.63 15.77 12.75
N GLN A 102 -5.60 16.07 14.05
CA GLN A 102 -4.37 16.44 14.75
C GLN A 102 -3.60 15.15 15.05
N THR A 103 -2.57 14.84 14.26
CA THR A 103 -1.75 13.65 14.47
C THR A 103 -0.80 13.91 15.66
N SER A 104 -1.06 13.30 16.82
CA SER A 104 -0.05 13.20 17.87
C SER A 104 1.01 12.16 17.47
N GLU A 105 2.28 12.46 17.64
CA GLU A 105 3.40 11.59 17.23
C GLU A 105 3.39 10.19 17.88
N GLN A 106 2.71 10.00 19.01
CA GLN A 106 2.76 8.74 19.77
C GLN A 106 1.98 7.56 19.16
N HIS A 107 1.05 7.79 18.22
CA HIS A 107 0.18 6.71 17.68
C HIS A 107 -0.03 6.77 16.17
N PHE A 108 0.93 7.32 15.42
CA PHE A 108 0.78 7.56 13.98
C PHE A 108 0.36 6.32 13.17
N LEU A 109 0.88 5.12 13.47
CA LEU A 109 0.52 3.91 12.71
C LEU A 109 -0.95 3.51 12.86
N ALA A 110 -1.46 3.52 14.08
CA ALA A 110 -2.86 3.16 14.34
C ALA A 110 -3.80 4.19 13.70
N THR A 111 -3.42 5.47 13.77
CA THR A 111 -4.14 6.56 13.10
C THR A 111 -4.14 6.38 11.58
N TYR A 112 -2.99 6.13 10.97
CA TYR A 112 -2.88 5.94 9.52
C TYR A 112 -3.62 4.69 9.04
N GLU A 113 -3.57 3.60 9.80
CA GLU A 113 -4.34 2.41 9.50
C GLU A 113 -5.85 2.71 9.52
N GLN A 114 -6.32 3.44 10.54
CA GLN A 114 -7.71 3.84 10.66
C GLN A 114 -8.15 4.79 9.53
N VAL A 115 -7.30 5.74 9.15
CA VAL A 115 -7.54 6.65 8.01
C VAL A 115 -7.70 5.85 6.73
N LEU A 116 -6.79 4.92 6.45
CA LEU A 116 -6.85 4.09 5.25
C LEU A 116 -8.10 3.20 5.22
N ARG A 117 -8.45 2.57 6.35
CA ARG A 117 -9.68 1.77 6.47
C ARG A 117 -10.93 2.62 6.22
N THR A 118 -10.99 3.81 6.80
CA THR A 118 -12.11 4.75 6.62
C THR A 118 -12.22 5.19 5.16
N ALA A 119 -11.10 5.58 4.54
CA ALA A 119 -11.06 5.99 3.14
C ALA A 119 -11.49 4.86 2.19
N VAL A 120 -11.14 3.61 2.48
CA VAL A 120 -11.61 2.45 1.72
C VAL A 120 -13.10 2.24 1.91
N ALA A 121 -13.59 2.25 3.15
CA ALA A 121 -15.01 2.02 3.46
C ALA A 121 -15.92 3.04 2.74
N GLU A 122 -15.61 4.33 2.85
CA GLU A 122 -16.37 5.39 2.16
C GLU A 122 -16.22 5.28 0.63
N GLY A 123 -15.04 4.86 0.14
CA GLY A 123 -14.83 4.60 -1.28
C GLY A 123 -15.69 3.45 -1.82
N ILE A 124 -16.02 2.47 -0.98
CA ILE A 124 -16.91 1.35 -1.30
C ILE A 124 -18.38 1.80 -1.20
N GLU A 125 -18.74 2.53 -0.16
CA GLU A 125 -20.09 3.05 0.07
C GLU A 125 -20.53 3.94 -1.11
N ALA A 126 -19.68 4.87 -1.54
CA ALA A 126 -19.95 5.74 -2.70
C ALA A 126 -20.13 4.97 -4.04
N ARG A 127 -19.88 3.66 -4.06
CA ARG A 127 -20.14 2.77 -5.20
C ARG A 127 -21.40 1.92 -5.02
N SER A 128 -21.84 1.71 -3.79
CA SER A 128 -22.96 0.81 -3.47
C SER A 128 -24.30 1.34 -4.02
N ASP A 129 -24.40 2.65 -4.24
CA ASP A 129 -25.55 3.30 -4.88
C ASP A 129 -25.63 3.13 -6.40
N ARG A 130 -24.68 2.39 -7.01
CA ARG A 130 -24.65 2.17 -8.46
C ARG A 130 -25.24 0.81 -8.80
N GLU A 131 -26.06 0.77 -9.85
CA GLU A 131 -26.58 -0.49 -10.36
C GLU A 131 -25.44 -1.46 -10.69
N PRO A 132 -25.54 -2.74 -10.27
CA PRO A 132 -24.57 -3.75 -10.66
C PRO A 132 -24.58 -3.90 -12.18
N SER A 133 -23.46 -3.59 -12.84
CA SER A 133 -23.36 -3.83 -14.28
C SER A 133 -23.36 -5.35 -14.56
N MET A 134 -24.07 -5.73 -15.63
CA MET A 134 -24.37 -7.13 -15.97
C MET A 134 -23.16 -7.93 -16.48
N ASP A 135 -22.01 -7.28 -16.70
CA ASP A 135 -20.81 -7.94 -17.21
C ASP A 135 -19.99 -8.64 -16.09
N ALA A 136 -19.28 -9.71 -16.48
CA ALA A 136 -18.39 -10.48 -15.62
C ALA A 136 -17.24 -9.63 -15.08
N SER A 137 -17.50 -8.94 -13.97
CA SER A 137 -16.57 -7.99 -13.38
C SER A 137 -15.63 -8.71 -12.44
N PRO A 138 -14.30 -8.57 -12.62
CA PRO A 138 -13.36 -9.19 -11.71
C PRO A 138 -13.56 -8.65 -10.29
N VAL A 139 -13.65 -9.58 -9.34
CA VAL A 139 -13.64 -9.27 -7.91
C VAL A 139 -12.19 -9.05 -7.48
N TYR A 140 -11.91 -7.88 -6.94
CA TYR A 140 -10.63 -7.47 -6.42
C TYR A 140 -10.67 -7.45 -4.88
N PRO A 141 -9.91 -8.33 -4.21
CA PRO A 141 -9.76 -8.23 -2.77
C PRO A 141 -8.93 -7.00 -2.41
N ILE A 142 -9.27 -6.40 -1.28
CA ILE A 142 -8.60 -5.24 -0.69
C ILE A 142 -8.04 -5.67 0.67
N PHE A 143 -6.76 -5.43 0.86
CA PHE A 143 -6.06 -5.78 2.09
C PHE A 143 -5.46 -4.55 2.75
N VAL A 144 -5.45 -4.54 4.07
CA VAL A 144 -4.53 -3.73 4.87
C VAL A 144 -3.30 -4.57 5.16
N VAL A 145 -2.13 -3.98 4.96
CA VAL A 145 -0.84 -4.66 5.09
C VAL A 145 0.07 -3.85 6.00
N GLN A 146 0.58 -4.49 7.06
CA GLN A 146 1.61 -3.91 7.91
C GLN A 146 2.98 -4.32 7.37
N ILE A 147 3.88 -3.35 7.26
CA ILE A 147 5.16 -3.50 6.58
C ILE A 147 6.26 -2.99 7.51
N ASP A 148 7.37 -3.71 7.57
CA ASP A 148 8.64 -3.24 8.11
C ASP A 148 9.52 -2.78 6.94
N ARG A 149 9.88 -1.49 6.92
CA ARG A 149 10.80 -0.94 5.92
C ARG A 149 12.21 -0.86 6.51
N GLY A 150 13.23 -1.11 5.70
CA GLY A 150 14.63 -0.95 6.10
C GLY A 150 15.11 0.51 6.11
N LYS A 151 14.29 1.46 5.62
CA LYS A 151 14.51 2.91 5.68
C LYS A 151 13.18 3.66 5.64
N GLY A 152 13.14 4.86 6.23
CA GLY A 152 12.01 5.78 6.12
C GLY A 152 11.73 6.28 4.69
N GLY A 153 10.56 6.89 4.48
CA GLY A 153 10.06 7.37 3.20
C GLY A 153 9.18 6.37 2.40
N ALA A 154 8.86 6.76 1.17
CA ALA A 154 8.05 6.02 0.21
C ALA A 154 8.37 4.51 0.09
N LEU A 155 7.33 3.67 -0.06
CA LEU A 155 7.46 2.24 -0.36
C LEU A 155 8.07 2.01 -1.76
N TYR A 156 7.83 2.91 -2.70
CA TYR A 156 8.45 2.88 -4.01
C TYR A 156 8.93 4.27 -4.42
N LYS A 157 10.21 4.58 -4.17
CA LYS A 157 10.92 5.57 -4.99
C LYS A 157 11.22 4.92 -6.34
N LEU A 158 10.32 5.04 -7.30
CA LEU A 158 10.66 4.72 -8.68
C LEU A 158 11.74 5.72 -9.14
N ASN A 159 13.01 5.29 -9.14
CA ASN A 159 13.91 5.75 -10.19
C ASN A 159 13.38 5.15 -11.48
N LEU A 160 12.48 5.85 -12.17
CA LEU A 160 12.15 5.59 -13.58
C LEU A 160 13.37 5.94 -14.43
N THR A 161 14.46 5.20 -14.28
CA THR A 161 15.56 5.17 -15.25
C THR A 161 15.53 3.80 -15.89
N SER A 162 15.08 3.80 -17.15
CA SER A 162 14.95 2.66 -18.08
C SER A 162 13.85 1.66 -17.69
N ARG A 163 12.95 1.24 -18.58
CA ARG A 163 13.09 1.03 -20.02
C ARG A 163 11.67 0.94 -20.61
N VAL A 164 11.40 1.71 -21.65
CA VAL A 164 10.29 1.46 -22.57
C VAL A 164 10.69 0.21 -23.35
N ASP A 165 9.92 -0.86 -23.23
CA ASP A 165 9.87 -2.06 -24.08
C ASP A 165 8.52 -2.71 -23.69
N TYR A 166 7.43 -2.75 -24.46
CA TYR A 166 7.14 -2.65 -25.91
C TYR A 166 5.88 -1.81 -26.14
#